data_AF-A0A4Z2IYM5-F1
#
_entry.id   AF-A0A4Z2IYM5-F1
#
_cell.length_a   1.000
_cell.length_b   1.000
_cell.length_c   1.000
_cell.angle_alpha   90.00
_cell.angle_beta   90.00
_cell.angle_gamma   90.00
#
_symmetry.space_group_name_H-M   'P 1'
#
loop_
_entity.id
_entity.type
_entity.pdbx_description
1 polymer ?
#
loop_
_entity_poly.entity_id
_entity_poly.type
_entity_poly.pdbx_seq_one_letter_code
_entity_poly.pdbx_strand_id
1 'polypeptide(L)'
;MSEALVRRIKELEADLETLRSQLKESSDAGADVELTSTSPRENTDCKSNTRASKKGKKAFKERPFDFQASPRRHAALRLAYLGWSYQGFAVQDNTDNTVEARLFEALLKTRLIPDRQSSNYHRCGRTDKGVSAFSQVITIDLRSTQFCGGLGVTVPDRVVGGAEDKVTAELPYVKMLNRVLPQDIRILDWSPVAEGFSARFDCQSRTYRYYFPRGSLDVALMTDAAKRYEGTYDFRNLCKMDVGNGVLQFERTILSASVKPVRPQLSDDQYDLFIFEIKGLGFLYHQVRCMMALLLLIGQKLEAPEIINQLLDVQSNPRKPQYSMAVDYPLVLYDCHFEGLSWTQEAEEGTHILAALQQHWTQSTIRTHVIHGMIQGLEARGGLSSNHCLLVEGSRQKNYRPLLERPCCESLESRIEHFVKRGRLEREEGENGGETLHRGKRSKHSHNPPGLPVLSEMPPSKQSIDQQAEDVLTGE
;
A
#
# COMPACT_ATOMS: atom_id res chain seq x y z
N MET A 1 28.48 -3.01 47.86
CA MET A 1 27.26 -2.53 47.16
C MET A 1 26.04 -2.91 47.99
N SER A 2 25.33 -2.00 48.63
CA SER A 2 25.71 -0.77 49.32
C SER A 2 24.55 -0.54 50.29
N GLU A 3 24.83 -0.23 51.55
CA GLU A 3 23.78 0.09 52.55
C GLU A 3 22.87 1.23 52.07
N ALA A 4 23.35 2.07 51.15
CA ALA A 4 22.59 3.06 50.41
C ALA A 4 21.39 2.48 49.64
N LEU A 5 21.52 1.30 49.05
CA LEU A 5 20.44 0.63 48.30
C LEU A 5 19.36 0.12 49.26
N VAL A 6 19.77 -0.45 50.40
CA VAL A 6 18.84 -0.90 51.46
C VAL A 6 18.12 0.30 52.09
N ARG A 7 18.84 1.40 52.32
CA ARG A 7 18.24 2.65 52.81
C ARG A 7 17.24 3.24 51.82
N ARG A 8 17.56 3.21 50.52
CA ARG A 8 16.66 3.70 49.48
C ARG A 8 15.40 2.84 49.35
N ILE A 9 15.51 1.53 49.52
CA ILE A 9 14.36 0.63 49.54
C ILE A 9 13.45 0.95 50.73
N LYS A 10 14.02 1.15 51.92
CA LYS A 10 13.23 1.52 53.12
C LYS A 10 12.53 2.88 52.98
N GLU A 11 13.20 3.86 52.37
CA GLU A 11 12.59 5.16 52.06
C GLU A 11 11.41 5.01 51.08
N LEU A 12 11.59 4.23 50.01
CA LEU A 12 10.54 3.97 49.03
C LEU A 12 9.35 3.18 49.61
N GLU A 13 9.61 2.26 50.54
CA GLU A 13 8.57 1.54 51.27
C GLU A 13 7.75 2.49 52.17
N ALA A 14 8.41 3.44 52.85
CA ALA A 14 7.72 4.46 53.65
C ALA A 14 6.89 5.43 52.80
N ASP A 15 7.41 5.85 51.65
CA ASP A 15 6.69 6.71 50.69
C ASP A 15 5.45 5.99 50.13
N LEU A 16 5.57 4.69 49.82
CA LEU A 16 4.45 3.86 49.36
C LEU A 16 3.36 3.72 50.43
N GLU A 17 3.74 3.55 51.70
CA GLU A 17 2.78 3.46 52.80
C GLU A 17 2.02 4.79 53.00
N THR A 18 2.72 5.91 52.84
CA THR A 18 2.13 7.26 52.90
C THR A 18 1.17 7.53 51.74
N LEU A 19 1.51 7.09 50.52
CA LEU A 19 0.63 7.19 49.36
C LEU A 19 -0.61 6.29 49.52
N ARG A 20 -0.44 5.10 50.09
CA ARG A 20 -1.56 4.20 50.40
C ARG A 20 -2.51 4.80 51.44
N SER A 21 -2.00 5.46 52.49
CA SER A 21 -2.85 6.14 53.47
C SER A 21 -3.62 7.31 52.84
N GLN A 22 -2.97 8.10 51.98
CA GLN A 22 -3.62 9.19 51.24
C GLN A 22 -4.72 8.70 50.28
N LEU A 23 -4.48 7.58 49.60
CA LEU A 23 -5.48 6.92 48.75
C LEU A 23 -6.66 6.40 49.57
N LYS A 24 -6.42 5.89 50.78
CA LYS A 24 -7.46 5.41 51.69
C LYS A 24 -8.32 6.54 52.25
N GLU A 25 -7.71 7.68 52.58
CA GLU A 25 -8.44 8.91 52.97
C GLU A 25 -9.26 9.48 51.79
N SER A 26 -8.79 9.33 50.55
CA SER A 26 -9.54 9.73 49.36
C SER A 26 -10.69 8.78 48.99
N SER A 27 -10.62 7.51 49.39
CA SER A 27 -11.69 6.52 49.17
C SER A 27 -12.80 6.58 50.22
N ASP A 28 -12.52 7.00 51.45
CA ASP A 28 -13.54 7.17 52.52
C ASP A 28 -14.43 8.43 52.32
N ALA A 29 -14.07 9.34 51.40
CA ALA A 29 -14.93 10.45 50.97
C ALA A 29 -15.93 10.05 49.86
N GLY A 30 -15.95 8.78 49.45
CA GLY A 30 -16.77 8.29 48.35
C GLY A 30 -17.15 6.81 48.48
N ALA A 31 -18.27 6.58 49.16
CA ALA A 31 -19.12 5.38 49.13
C ALA A 31 -18.66 4.13 49.93
N ASP A 32 -19.41 3.87 51.00
CA ASP A 32 -19.73 2.52 51.47
C ASP A 32 -20.54 1.76 50.39
N VAL A 33 -20.08 0.56 50.00
CA VAL A 33 -20.71 -0.75 50.24
C VAL A 33 -20.11 -1.81 49.29
N GLU A 34 -19.74 -2.94 49.91
CA GLU A 34 -19.02 -4.13 49.42
C GLU A 34 -19.63 -4.93 48.26
N LEU A 35 -18.70 -5.65 47.59
CA LEU A 35 -18.91 -6.75 46.65
C LEU A 35 -19.59 -7.97 47.30
N THR A 36 -20.45 -8.65 46.54
CA THR A 36 -20.45 -10.13 46.49
C THR A 36 -20.78 -10.66 45.08
N SER A 37 -20.19 -11.81 44.78
CA SER A 37 -20.14 -12.58 43.53
C SER A 37 -21.46 -13.18 43.03
N THR A 38 -21.65 -13.29 41.70
CA THR A 38 -21.91 -14.52 40.90
C THR A 38 -22.57 -14.22 39.53
N SER A 39 -22.19 -14.98 38.51
CA SER A 39 -22.74 -15.02 37.13
C SER A 39 -23.84 -16.10 36.97
N PRO A 40 -24.45 -16.34 35.78
CA PRO A 40 -25.15 -15.49 34.80
C PRO A 40 -26.57 -16.05 34.42
N ARG A 41 -27.47 -15.25 33.81
CA ARG A 41 -28.43 -15.58 32.70
C ARG A 41 -29.76 -14.76 32.70
N GLU A 42 -30.20 -14.48 31.48
CA GLU A 42 -31.56 -14.38 30.90
C GLU A 42 -32.61 -13.34 31.35
N ASN A 43 -33.13 -12.66 30.31
CA ASN A 43 -34.45 -12.04 30.11
C ASN A 43 -35.50 -12.19 31.22
N THR A 44 -36.11 -11.08 31.66
CA THR A 44 -37.49 -10.67 31.33
C THR A 44 -37.90 -9.40 32.08
N ASP A 45 -38.77 -8.62 31.42
CA ASP A 45 -39.70 -7.60 31.90
C ASP A 45 -39.63 -7.07 33.35
N CYS A 46 -39.62 -5.74 33.48
CA CYS A 46 -40.50 -5.09 34.47
C CYS A 46 -40.92 -3.68 34.03
N LYS A 47 -42.23 -3.52 33.90
CA LYS A 47 -42.95 -2.26 33.71
C LYS A 47 -42.92 -1.41 34.97
N SER A 48 -42.84 -0.10 34.72
CA SER A 48 -43.48 1.02 35.44
C SER A 48 -43.33 1.11 36.96
N ASN A 49 -42.63 2.16 37.41
CA ASN A 49 -43.38 3.25 38.01
C ASN A 49 -42.73 4.63 37.84
N THR A 50 -43.54 5.52 37.31
CA THR A 50 -43.34 6.93 37.01
C THR A 50 -43.07 7.78 38.24
N ARG A 51 -42.09 8.69 38.14
CA ARG A 51 -42.28 10.09 38.58
C ARG A 51 -41.46 11.03 37.71
N ALA A 52 -42.21 11.87 36.99
CA ALA A 52 -41.76 12.74 35.93
C ALA A 52 -40.94 13.92 36.46
N SER A 53 -39.74 14.09 35.88
CA SER A 53 -39.05 15.38 35.79
C SER A 53 -38.86 15.68 34.30
N LYS A 54 -39.74 16.55 33.77
CA LYS A 54 -39.68 17.04 32.39
C LYS A 54 -38.45 17.94 32.22
N LYS A 55 -37.31 17.35 31.86
CA LYS A 55 -36.27 18.03 31.08
C LYS A 55 -36.23 17.38 29.71
N GLY A 56 -36.84 18.04 28.72
CA GLY A 56 -36.88 17.56 27.35
C GLY A 56 -35.48 17.36 26.81
N LYS A 57 -35.06 16.09 26.68
CA LYS A 57 -33.93 15.71 25.82
C LYS A 57 -34.35 16.04 24.39
N LYS A 58 -33.97 17.21 23.88
CA LYS A 58 -33.98 17.46 22.43
C LYS A 58 -33.10 16.37 21.82
N ALA A 59 -33.72 15.42 21.11
CA ALA A 59 -32.99 14.54 20.23
C ALA A 59 -32.15 15.43 19.31
N PHE A 60 -30.83 15.34 19.42
CA PHE A 60 -29.92 16.03 18.52
C PHE A 60 -30.10 15.35 17.15
N LYS A 61 -31.05 15.83 16.35
CA LYS A 61 -31.15 15.43 14.95
C LYS A 61 -29.84 15.85 14.31
N GLU A 62 -28.99 14.88 13.98
CA GLU A 62 -27.79 15.14 13.19
C GLU A 62 -28.22 15.87 11.93
N ARG A 63 -27.85 17.15 11.83
CA ARG A 63 -28.06 17.90 10.58
C ARG A 63 -27.08 17.31 9.57
N PRO A 64 -27.55 16.74 8.45
CA PRO A 64 -26.67 16.23 7.42
C PRO A 64 -25.79 17.39 6.91
N PHE A 65 -24.51 17.10 6.69
CA PHE A 65 -23.59 18.10 6.15
C PHE A 65 -23.90 18.35 4.68
N ASP A 66 -24.02 19.61 4.29
CA ASP A 66 -24.30 19.98 2.91
C ASP A 66 -22.99 20.07 2.10
N PHE A 67 -22.72 19.02 1.31
CA PHE A 67 -21.58 18.97 0.40
C PHE A 67 -21.76 19.87 -0.82
N GLN A 68 -23.00 20.24 -1.21
CA GLN A 68 -23.25 21.09 -2.37
C GLN A 68 -22.90 22.55 -2.11
N ALA A 69 -22.82 22.95 -0.84
CA ALA A 69 -22.42 24.29 -0.42
C ALA A 69 -20.90 24.44 -0.23
N SER A 70 -20.12 23.35 -0.34
CA SER A 70 -18.69 23.35 -0.08
C SER A 70 -17.88 23.18 -1.37
N PRO A 71 -16.80 23.96 -1.58
CA PRO A 71 -15.82 23.69 -2.61
C PRO A 71 -15.18 22.31 -2.45
N ARG A 72 -14.66 21.79 -3.56
CA ARG A 72 -13.85 20.56 -3.58
C ARG A 72 -12.48 20.87 -4.13
N ARG A 73 -11.50 20.05 -3.75
CA ARG A 73 -10.14 20.07 -4.28
C ARG A 73 -9.73 18.67 -4.70
N HIS A 74 -9.23 18.52 -5.92
CA HIS A 74 -8.49 17.33 -6.31
C HIS A 74 -7.11 17.33 -5.64
N ALA A 75 -6.83 16.30 -4.84
CA ALA A 75 -5.61 16.22 -4.03
C ALA A 75 -4.98 14.82 -4.12
N ALA A 76 -3.65 14.79 -4.10
CA ALA A 76 -2.88 13.58 -3.87
C ALA A 76 -2.62 13.43 -2.36
N LEU A 77 -2.87 12.25 -1.80
CA LEU A 77 -2.54 11.90 -0.42
C LEU A 77 -1.46 10.81 -0.43
N ARG A 78 -0.38 11.04 0.29
CA ARG A 78 0.66 10.03 0.53
C ARG A 78 0.43 9.40 1.89
N LEU A 79 0.46 8.08 1.93
CA LEU A 79 0.12 7.30 3.11
C LEU A 79 1.05 6.11 3.32
N ALA A 80 1.32 5.85 4.60
CA ALA A 80 2.10 4.73 5.10
C ALA A 80 1.20 3.81 5.92
N TYR A 81 1.46 2.51 5.86
CA TYR A 81 0.78 1.52 6.70
C TYR A 81 1.60 0.25 6.92
N LEU A 82 1.39 -0.36 8.08
CA LEU A 82 1.87 -1.72 8.40
C LEU A 82 0.83 -2.73 7.93
N GLY A 83 1.12 -3.45 6.85
CA GLY A 83 0.14 -4.31 6.16
C GLY A 83 -0.19 -5.63 6.86
N TRP A 84 0.51 -5.99 7.92
CA TRP A 84 0.50 -7.33 8.52
C TRP A 84 -0.88 -7.82 8.97
N SER A 85 -1.74 -6.89 9.42
CA SER A 85 -3.08 -7.19 9.90
C SER A 85 -4.18 -6.99 8.85
N TYR A 86 -3.81 -6.63 7.62
CA TYR A 86 -4.76 -6.25 6.56
C TYR A 86 -4.76 -7.26 5.41
N GLN A 87 -5.93 -7.42 4.78
CA GLN A 87 -6.12 -8.27 3.59
C GLN A 87 -5.78 -7.53 2.29
N GLY A 88 -4.74 -6.69 2.35
CA GLY A 88 -4.23 -5.89 1.24
C GLY A 88 -4.77 -4.46 1.25
N PHE A 89 -4.33 -3.68 0.26
CA PHE A 89 -4.77 -2.29 0.15
C PHE A 89 -6.22 -2.17 -0.30
N ALA A 90 -6.57 -2.82 -1.42
CA ALA A 90 -7.85 -2.66 -2.08
C ALA A 90 -8.97 -3.45 -1.37
N VAL A 91 -10.16 -2.84 -1.26
CA VAL A 91 -11.38 -3.51 -0.78
C VAL A 91 -11.68 -4.73 -1.67
N GLN A 92 -12.15 -5.80 -1.03
CA GLN A 92 -12.57 -7.05 -1.67
C GLN A 92 -14.01 -7.38 -1.23
N ASP A 93 -14.77 -8.07 -2.06
CA ASP A 93 -16.21 -8.35 -1.79
C ASP A 93 -16.44 -9.22 -0.54
N ASN A 94 -15.41 -9.92 -0.08
CA ASN A 94 -15.45 -10.84 1.05
C ASN A 94 -14.87 -10.25 2.35
N THR A 95 -14.32 -9.03 2.33
CA THR A 95 -13.71 -8.44 3.52
C THR A 95 -13.64 -6.92 3.50
N ASP A 96 -13.97 -6.35 4.65
CA ASP A 96 -13.78 -4.92 4.91
C ASP A 96 -12.46 -4.65 5.64
N ASN A 97 -11.67 -5.70 5.94
CA ASN A 97 -10.40 -5.56 6.66
C ASN A 97 -9.24 -5.22 5.70
N THR A 98 -9.37 -4.07 5.03
CA THR A 98 -8.40 -3.55 4.04
C THR A 98 -8.03 -2.12 4.38
N VAL A 99 -6.85 -1.68 3.95
CA VAL A 99 -6.38 -0.31 4.20
C VAL A 99 -7.32 0.71 3.57
N GLU A 100 -7.80 0.44 2.36
CA GLU A 100 -8.74 1.29 1.64
C GLU A 100 -10.08 1.40 2.38
N ALA A 101 -10.64 0.31 2.93
CA ALA A 101 -11.87 0.39 3.70
C ALA A 101 -11.72 1.34 4.91
N ARG A 102 -10.62 1.22 5.68
CA ARG A 102 -10.32 2.10 6.82
C ARG A 102 -10.09 3.55 6.41
N LEU A 103 -9.48 3.77 5.25
CA LEU A 103 -9.29 5.10 4.69
C LEU A 103 -10.63 5.75 4.32
N PHE A 104 -11.54 5.02 3.67
CA PHE A 104 -12.87 5.53 3.33
C PHE A 104 -13.74 5.75 4.56
N GLU A 105 -13.64 4.89 5.58
CA GLU A 105 -14.28 5.12 6.88
C GLU A 105 -13.82 6.46 7.50
N ALA A 106 -12.52 6.74 7.48
CA ALA A 106 -11.95 8.00 7.95
C ALA A 106 -12.41 9.22 7.12
N LEU A 107 -12.40 9.12 5.79
CA LEU A 107 -12.82 10.19 4.88
C LEU A 107 -14.31 10.56 5.07
N LEU A 108 -15.18 9.55 5.22
CA LEU A 108 -16.60 9.75 5.50
C LEU A 108 -16.83 10.34 6.89
N LYS A 109 -16.15 9.80 7.91
CA LYS A 109 -16.27 10.26 9.31
C LYS A 109 -15.83 11.71 9.49
N THR A 110 -14.81 12.14 8.75
CA THR A 110 -14.31 13.53 8.74
C THR A 110 -15.11 14.45 7.81
N ARG A 111 -16.09 13.91 7.07
CA ARG A 111 -16.91 14.63 6.09
C ARG A 111 -16.06 15.31 5.02
N LEU A 112 -14.97 14.67 4.63
CA LEU A 112 -14.13 15.12 3.52
C LEU A 112 -14.69 14.68 2.17
N ILE A 113 -15.45 13.58 2.13
CA ILE A 113 -16.15 13.11 0.93
C ILE A 113 -17.61 12.74 1.28
N PRO A 114 -18.55 12.85 0.33
CA PRO A 114 -19.91 12.37 0.51
C PRO A 114 -20.02 10.85 0.39
N ASP A 115 -19.35 10.27 -0.61
CA ASP A 115 -19.35 8.84 -0.94
C ASP A 115 -18.11 8.50 -1.78
N ARG A 116 -17.93 7.21 -2.06
CA ARG A 116 -16.78 6.71 -2.83
C ARG A 116 -16.91 6.89 -4.33
N GLN A 117 -18.13 6.80 -4.87
CA GLN A 117 -18.38 6.82 -6.31
C GLN A 117 -18.15 8.22 -6.89
N SER A 118 -18.50 9.27 -6.14
CA SER A 118 -18.42 10.66 -6.59
C SER A 118 -17.11 11.38 -6.27
N SER A 119 -16.15 10.71 -5.64
CA SER A 119 -14.92 11.33 -5.10
C SER A 119 -13.71 11.28 -6.04
N ASN A 120 -13.87 10.93 -7.33
CA ASN A 120 -12.77 10.82 -8.31
C ASN A 120 -11.53 10.09 -7.77
N TYR A 121 -11.74 8.90 -7.19
CA TYR A 121 -10.69 8.18 -6.47
C TYR A 121 -9.81 7.32 -7.38
N HIS A 122 -8.49 7.52 -7.30
CA HIS A 122 -7.47 6.70 -7.96
C HIS A 122 -6.39 6.26 -6.98
N ARG A 123 -5.80 5.09 -7.23
CA ARG A 123 -4.75 4.51 -6.39
C ARG A 123 -3.51 4.17 -7.22
N CYS A 124 -2.34 4.45 -6.68
CA CYS A 124 -1.07 4.20 -7.37
C CYS A 124 -0.71 2.70 -7.44
N GLY A 125 -0.86 1.99 -6.32
CA GLY A 125 -0.57 0.56 -6.21
C GLY A 125 -1.70 -0.23 -5.52
N ARG A 126 -1.74 -1.54 -5.77
CA ARG A 126 -2.56 -2.50 -5.02
C ARG A 126 -1.61 -3.45 -4.32
N THR A 127 -1.29 -3.19 -3.07
CA THR A 127 -0.47 -4.10 -2.28
C THR A 127 -1.31 -5.31 -1.86
N ASP A 128 -0.67 -6.48 -1.88
CA ASP A 128 -1.30 -7.74 -1.49
C ASP A 128 -1.53 -7.80 0.03
N LYS A 129 -2.27 -8.81 0.48
CA LYS A 129 -2.37 -9.16 1.90
C LYS A 129 -0.98 -9.18 2.54
N GLY A 130 -0.87 -8.65 3.77
CA GLY A 130 0.37 -8.62 4.56
C GLY A 130 1.42 -7.60 4.11
N VAL A 131 1.36 -7.10 2.87
CA VAL A 131 2.36 -6.18 2.31
C VAL A 131 2.17 -4.78 2.87
N SER A 132 3.26 -4.18 3.35
CA SER A 132 3.26 -2.83 3.92
C SER A 132 3.51 -1.76 2.85
N ALA A 133 3.30 -0.48 3.18
CA ALA A 133 3.73 0.63 2.34
C ALA A 133 4.25 1.80 3.16
N PHE A 134 5.29 2.46 2.66
CA PHE A 134 5.78 3.72 3.22
C PHE A 134 5.26 4.93 2.43
N SER A 135 5.18 4.81 1.10
CA SER A 135 4.75 5.89 0.22
C SER A 135 3.74 5.40 -0.82
N GLN A 136 2.63 4.84 -0.35
CA GLN A 136 1.46 4.64 -1.20
C GLN A 136 0.83 6.00 -1.49
N VAL A 137 0.36 6.20 -2.72
CA VAL A 137 -0.28 7.46 -3.12
C VAL A 137 -1.67 7.18 -3.69
N ILE A 138 -2.64 7.99 -3.28
CA ILE A 138 -3.97 8.05 -3.88
C ILE A 138 -4.23 9.47 -4.37
N THR A 139 -5.13 9.62 -5.34
CA THR A 139 -5.72 10.91 -5.68
C THR A 139 -7.23 10.86 -5.51
N ILE A 140 -7.82 11.94 -5.01
CA ILE A 140 -9.22 11.99 -4.60
C ILE A 140 -9.70 13.45 -4.50
N ASP A 141 -10.98 13.68 -4.77
CA ASP A 141 -11.66 14.96 -4.53
C ASP A 141 -12.03 15.07 -3.05
N LEU A 142 -11.46 16.07 -2.36
CA LEU A 142 -11.73 16.37 -0.95
C LEU A 142 -12.51 17.67 -0.82
N ARG A 143 -13.37 17.77 0.20
CA ARG A 143 -13.95 19.04 0.63
C ARG A 143 -12.83 20.05 0.92
N SER A 144 -12.96 21.27 0.40
CA SER A 144 -12.00 22.36 0.57
C SER A 144 -12.66 23.58 1.23
N THR A 145 -11.85 24.44 1.85
CA THR A 145 -12.26 25.77 2.34
C THR A 145 -11.93 26.89 1.35
N GLN A 146 -11.36 26.57 0.19
CA GLN A 146 -11.01 27.57 -0.83
C GLN A 146 -12.21 27.90 -1.72
N PHE A 147 -12.68 29.13 -1.63
CA PHE A 147 -13.78 29.65 -2.46
C PHE A 147 -13.29 30.49 -3.65
N CYS A 148 -11.98 30.74 -3.76
CA CYS A 148 -11.38 31.54 -4.82
C CYS A 148 -10.08 30.89 -5.34
N GLY A 149 -10.14 30.33 -6.57
CA GLY A 149 -8.97 29.81 -7.27
C GLY A 149 -8.20 28.68 -6.56
N GLY A 150 -7.04 28.33 -7.12
CA GLY A 150 -6.14 27.30 -6.60
C GLY A 150 -6.15 25.99 -7.42
N LEU A 151 -5.00 25.33 -7.47
CA LEU A 151 -4.81 24.12 -8.28
C LEU A 151 -5.78 23.00 -7.85
N GLY A 152 -6.62 22.54 -8.78
CA GLY A 152 -7.58 21.47 -8.56
C GLY A 152 -8.81 21.87 -7.75
N VAL A 153 -9.06 23.16 -7.49
CA VAL A 153 -10.26 23.62 -6.76
C VAL A 153 -11.45 23.76 -7.72
N THR A 154 -12.56 23.12 -7.36
CA THR A 154 -13.85 23.25 -8.04
C THR A 154 -14.87 23.88 -7.07
N VAL A 155 -15.40 25.05 -7.42
CA VAL A 155 -16.40 25.78 -6.62
C VAL A 155 -17.80 25.50 -7.20
N PRO A 156 -18.80 25.16 -6.36
CA PRO A 156 -20.18 24.99 -6.83
C PRO A 156 -20.80 26.30 -7.34
N ASP A 157 -21.58 26.23 -8.42
CA ASP A 157 -22.25 27.39 -9.05
C ASP A 157 -23.09 28.23 -8.07
N ARG A 158 -23.66 27.58 -7.04
CA ARG A 158 -24.51 28.24 -6.04
C ARG A 158 -23.77 29.20 -5.10
N VAL A 159 -22.43 29.18 -5.09
CA VAL A 159 -21.61 29.98 -4.17
C VAL A 159 -20.94 31.18 -4.86
N VAL A 160 -21.11 31.33 -6.18
CA VAL A 160 -20.41 32.31 -7.03
C VAL A 160 -20.82 33.78 -6.77
N GLY A 161 -21.65 34.07 -5.76
CA GLY A 161 -22.29 35.38 -5.56
C GLY A 161 -21.93 36.18 -4.31
N GLY A 162 -20.99 35.80 -3.45
CA GLY A 162 -20.76 36.59 -2.21
C GLY A 162 -19.62 36.23 -1.26
N ALA A 163 -18.67 35.38 -1.66
CA ALA A 163 -17.48 35.13 -0.84
C ALA A 163 -16.35 36.08 -1.28
N GLU A 164 -16.08 37.10 -0.45
CA GLU A 164 -14.93 37.99 -0.56
C GLU A 164 -13.61 37.19 -0.73
N ASP A 165 -12.64 37.77 -1.45
CA ASP A 165 -11.26 37.32 -1.73
C ASP A 165 -10.39 37.01 -0.49
N LYS A 166 -10.93 36.36 0.53
CA LYS A 166 -10.18 35.90 1.71
C LYS A 166 -9.63 34.53 1.40
N VAL A 167 -8.36 34.50 0.98
CA VAL A 167 -7.55 33.28 0.99
C VAL A 167 -7.53 32.74 2.42
N THR A 168 -8.29 31.67 2.67
CA THR A 168 -8.25 30.97 3.95
C THR A 168 -7.15 29.93 3.92
N ALA A 169 -6.67 29.46 5.07
CA ALA A 169 -5.87 28.25 5.10
C ALA A 169 -6.74 27.05 4.65
N GLU A 170 -6.15 26.12 3.91
CA GLU A 170 -6.83 24.87 3.55
C GLU A 170 -7.09 24.01 4.79
N LEU A 171 -8.04 23.07 4.69
CA LEU A 171 -8.27 22.09 5.74
C LEU A 171 -7.00 21.27 6.05
N PRO A 172 -6.70 21.00 7.33
CA PRO A 172 -5.55 20.20 7.74
C PRO A 172 -5.85 18.71 7.53
N TYR A 173 -5.85 18.27 6.28
CA TYR A 173 -6.27 16.93 5.86
C TYR A 173 -5.51 15.83 6.62
N VAL A 174 -4.21 16.01 6.84
CA VAL A 174 -3.35 15.01 7.48
C VAL A 174 -3.80 14.81 8.92
N LYS A 175 -3.89 15.90 9.68
CA LYS A 175 -4.34 15.89 11.09
C LYS A 175 -5.77 15.38 11.24
N MET A 176 -6.68 15.78 10.34
CA MET A 176 -8.08 15.32 10.38
C MET A 176 -8.17 13.80 10.20
N LEU A 177 -7.48 13.25 9.21
CA LEU A 177 -7.52 11.83 8.91
C LEU A 177 -6.77 11.00 9.97
N ASN A 178 -5.56 11.40 10.37
CA ASN A 178 -4.76 10.66 11.35
C ASN A 178 -5.42 10.57 12.73
N ARG A 179 -6.30 11.51 13.10
CA ARG A 179 -7.09 11.45 14.34
C ARG A 179 -8.13 10.33 14.38
N VAL A 180 -8.59 9.86 13.23
CA VAL A 180 -9.64 8.84 13.13
C VAL A 180 -9.17 7.54 12.50
N LEU A 181 -8.00 7.54 11.86
CA LEU A 181 -7.39 6.34 11.29
C LEU A 181 -6.81 5.41 12.38
N PRO A 182 -6.87 4.08 12.17
CA PRO A 182 -6.13 3.10 12.99
C PRO A 182 -4.64 3.45 13.13
N GLN A 183 -3.99 3.06 14.23
CA GLN A 183 -2.61 3.49 14.52
C GLN A 183 -1.56 3.07 13.50
N ASP A 184 -1.83 2.00 12.78
CA ASP A 184 -1.00 1.38 11.75
C ASP A 184 -1.28 1.91 10.33
N ILE A 185 -2.15 2.92 10.16
CA ILE A 185 -2.36 3.64 8.90
C ILE A 185 -2.18 5.15 9.15
N ARG A 186 -1.29 5.79 8.40
CA ARG A 186 -0.99 7.23 8.53
C ARG A 186 -0.96 7.92 7.20
N ILE A 187 -1.61 9.07 7.11
CA ILE A 187 -1.35 10.06 6.06
C ILE A 187 -0.06 10.77 6.45
N LEU A 188 0.89 10.84 5.52
CA LEU A 188 2.17 11.53 5.72
C LEU A 188 2.07 13.00 5.31
N ASP A 189 1.51 13.23 4.13
CA ASP A 189 1.35 14.54 3.52
C ASP A 189 0.36 14.50 2.37
N TRP A 190 0.08 15.69 1.83
CA TRP A 190 -0.83 15.88 0.72
C TRP A 190 -0.27 16.90 -0.29
N SER A 191 -0.75 16.86 -1.53
CA SER A 191 -0.43 17.85 -2.56
C SER A 191 -1.69 18.21 -3.33
N PRO A 192 -1.96 19.50 -3.63
CA PRO A 192 -2.94 19.85 -4.65
C PRO A 192 -2.49 19.33 -6.01
N VAL A 193 -3.43 18.91 -6.85
CA VAL A 193 -3.16 18.38 -8.20
C VAL A 193 -4.22 18.86 -9.19
N ALA A 194 -3.92 18.84 -10.49
CA ALA A 194 -4.90 19.17 -11.52
C ALA A 194 -6.06 18.16 -11.52
N GLU A 195 -7.27 18.57 -11.91
CA GLU A 195 -8.49 17.73 -11.87
C GLU A 195 -8.37 16.40 -12.65
N GLY A 196 -7.52 16.36 -13.68
CA GLY A 196 -7.25 15.16 -14.48
C GLY A 196 -6.14 14.24 -13.95
N PHE A 197 -5.43 14.62 -12.90
CA PHE A 197 -4.28 13.88 -12.39
C PHE A 197 -4.71 12.57 -11.70
N SER A 198 -4.12 11.46 -12.09
CA SER A 198 -4.40 10.14 -11.55
C SER A 198 -3.15 9.53 -10.91
N ALA A 199 -3.24 9.21 -9.62
CA ALA A 199 -2.18 8.48 -8.92
C ALA A 199 -1.80 7.15 -9.63
N ARG A 200 -2.73 6.58 -10.40
CA ARG A 200 -2.49 5.35 -11.17
C ARG A 200 -1.68 5.60 -12.43
N PHE A 201 -2.12 6.54 -13.26
CA PHE A 201 -1.64 6.72 -14.63
C PHE A 201 -0.45 7.67 -14.71
N ASP A 202 -0.36 8.67 -13.84
CA ASP A 202 0.71 9.67 -13.85
C ASP A 202 1.93 9.27 -12.99
N CYS A 203 1.86 8.15 -12.29
CA CYS A 203 3.01 7.64 -11.56
C CYS A 203 4.03 7.03 -12.53
N GLN A 204 5.26 7.49 -12.45
CA GLN A 204 6.34 7.15 -13.36
C GLN A 204 7.07 5.86 -12.96
N SER A 205 7.24 5.64 -11.66
CA SER A 205 7.91 4.42 -11.18
C SER A 205 7.52 4.10 -9.75
N ARG A 206 7.61 2.82 -9.40
CA ARG A 206 7.41 2.32 -8.03
C ARG A 206 8.68 1.63 -7.58
N THR A 207 9.06 1.86 -6.33
CA THR A 207 10.17 1.17 -5.67
C THR A 207 9.61 0.27 -4.58
N TYR A 208 9.95 -1.00 -4.64
CA TYR A 208 9.67 -1.97 -3.58
C TYR A 208 10.95 -2.34 -2.84
N ARG A 209 10.81 -2.64 -1.55
CA ARG A 209 11.86 -3.24 -0.72
C ARG A 209 11.34 -4.53 -0.12
N TYR A 210 12.15 -5.57 -0.20
CA TYR A 210 11.92 -6.83 0.48
C TYR A 210 13.02 -7.06 1.51
N TYR A 211 12.66 -7.13 2.79
CA TYR A 211 13.61 -7.33 3.88
C TYR A 211 13.80 -8.82 4.16
N PHE A 212 15.03 -9.27 4.37
CA PHE A 212 15.33 -10.66 4.70
C PHE A 212 16.60 -10.79 5.54
N PRO A 213 16.70 -11.78 6.45
CA PRO A 213 17.94 -12.08 7.14
C PRO A 213 18.90 -12.82 6.19
N ARG A 214 20.20 -12.59 6.35
CA ARG A 214 21.27 -13.27 5.61
C ARG A 214 21.15 -14.78 5.77
N GLY A 215 21.07 -15.26 7.01
CA GLY A 215 21.11 -16.69 7.33
C GLY A 215 22.30 -17.37 6.64
N SER A 216 22.02 -18.48 5.95
CA SER A 216 23.00 -19.21 5.14
C SER A 216 22.98 -18.83 3.65
N LEU A 217 22.37 -17.70 3.28
CA LEU A 217 22.21 -17.31 1.88
C LEU A 217 23.51 -16.73 1.31
N ASP A 218 23.85 -17.15 0.09
CA ASP A 218 24.91 -16.55 -0.71
C ASP A 218 24.42 -15.25 -1.36
N VAL A 219 24.63 -14.16 -0.65
CA VAL A 219 24.19 -12.82 -1.07
C VAL A 219 24.91 -12.35 -2.32
N ALA A 220 26.14 -12.81 -2.59
CA ALA A 220 26.86 -12.44 -3.81
C ALA A 220 26.16 -13.03 -5.05
N LEU A 221 25.76 -14.31 -4.99
CA LEU A 221 24.95 -14.93 -6.04
C LEU A 221 23.58 -14.23 -6.21
N MET A 222 22.92 -13.88 -5.11
CA MET A 222 21.66 -13.12 -5.16
C MET A 222 21.84 -11.74 -5.80
N THR A 223 22.99 -11.09 -5.60
CA THR A 223 23.30 -9.77 -6.16
C THR A 223 23.51 -9.85 -7.67
N ASP A 224 24.27 -10.84 -8.15
CA ASP A 224 24.43 -11.12 -9.58
C ASP A 224 23.06 -11.46 -10.23
N ALA A 225 22.30 -12.35 -9.61
CA ALA A 225 20.98 -12.75 -10.07
C ALA A 225 20.01 -11.57 -10.16
N ALA A 226 19.96 -10.70 -9.14
CA ALA A 226 19.06 -9.55 -9.11
C ALA A 226 19.28 -8.62 -10.32
N LYS A 227 20.53 -8.42 -10.75
CA LYS A 227 20.86 -7.58 -11.90
C LYS A 227 20.27 -8.06 -13.21
N ARG A 228 20.08 -9.36 -13.36
CA ARG A 228 19.48 -9.98 -14.57
C ARG A 228 18.00 -9.64 -14.74
N TYR A 229 17.34 -9.07 -13.73
CA TYR A 229 15.98 -8.58 -13.86
C TYR A 229 15.89 -7.20 -14.53
N GLU A 230 16.97 -6.43 -14.60
CA GLU A 230 16.99 -5.07 -15.16
C GLU A 230 16.79 -5.11 -16.68
N GLY A 231 15.83 -4.34 -17.19
CA GLY A 231 15.44 -4.33 -18.61
C GLY A 231 13.94 -4.51 -18.82
N THR A 232 13.55 -4.69 -20.09
CA THR A 232 12.17 -4.91 -20.51
C THR A 232 12.03 -6.35 -20.99
N TYR A 233 11.20 -7.13 -20.30
CA TYR A 233 11.02 -8.55 -20.57
C TYR A 233 9.58 -8.98 -20.30
N ASP A 234 9.21 -10.15 -20.81
CA ASP A 234 7.97 -10.84 -20.44
C ASP A 234 8.15 -11.59 -19.10
N PHE A 235 7.45 -11.13 -18.07
CA PHE A 235 7.54 -11.69 -16.72
C PHE A 235 6.46 -12.75 -16.42
N ARG A 236 5.81 -13.37 -17.42
CA ARG A 236 4.74 -14.37 -17.20
C ARG A 236 5.19 -15.55 -16.32
N ASN A 237 6.45 -15.94 -16.42
CA ASN A 237 7.05 -17.01 -15.61
C ASN A 237 7.41 -16.56 -14.18
N LEU A 238 7.35 -15.25 -13.92
CA LEU A 238 7.75 -14.58 -12.69
C LEU A 238 6.60 -13.79 -12.05
N CYS A 239 5.34 -14.15 -12.36
CA CYS A 239 4.16 -13.54 -11.75
C CYS A 239 3.02 -14.56 -11.63
N LYS A 240 1.88 -14.15 -11.07
CA LYS A 240 0.62 -14.90 -11.22
C LYS A 240 -0.12 -14.37 -12.43
N MET A 241 -0.28 -15.20 -13.45
CA MET A 241 -1.02 -14.83 -14.66
C MET A 241 -2.50 -14.61 -14.35
N ASP A 242 -2.92 -13.35 -14.33
CA ASP A 242 -4.26 -12.91 -13.95
C ASP A 242 -5.17 -12.64 -15.16
N VAL A 243 -5.19 -13.61 -16.08
CA VAL A 243 -5.94 -13.54 -17.34
C VAL A 243 -7.45 -13.33 -17.10
N GLY A 244 -7.97 -13.86 -15.98
CA GLY A 244 -9.38 -13.69 -15.60
C GLY A 244 -9.78 -12.24 -15.32
N ASN A 245 -8.81 -11.37 -15.02
CA ASN A 245 -9.02 -9.92 -14.83
C ASN A 245 -8.61 -9.11 -16.07
N GLY A 246 -8.44 -9.76 -17.23
CA GLY A 246 -8.14 -9.10 -18.49
C GLY A 246 -6.66 -8.77 -18.71
N VAL A 247 -5.76 -9.32 -17.89
CA VAL A 247 -4.32 -9.12 -18.07
C VAL A 247 -3.80 -10.09 -19.13
N LEU A 248 -3.39 -9.53 -20.27
CA LEU A 248 -2.88 -10.28 -21.42
C LEU A 248 -1.43 -9.95 -21.77
N GLN A 249 -0.96 -8.76 -21.37
CA GLN A 249 0.42 -8.32 -21.57
C GLN A 249 1.24 -8.44 -20.27
N PHE A 250 2.30 -9.23 -20.34
CA PHE A 250 3.20 -9.57 -19.25
C PHE A 250 4.57 -8.90 -19.37
N GLU A 251 4.76 -8.08 -20.40
CA GLU A 251 5.95 -7.25 -20.52
C GLU A 251 6.00 -6.18 -19.43
N ARG A 252 7.12 -6.07 -18.71
CA ARG A 252 7.38 -5.00 -17.74
C ARG A 252 8.81 -4.52 -17.84
N THR A 253 9.04 -3.27 -17.46
CA THR A 253 10.37 -2.65 -17.40
C THR A 253 10.81 -2.46 -15.96
N ILE A 254 11.91 -3.11 -15.61
CA ILE A 254 12.62 -2.93 -14.34
C ILE A 254 13.79 -1.98 -14.59
N LEU A 255 13.79 -0.86 -13.87
CA LEU A 255 14.79 0.20 -13.99
C LEU A 255 16.05 -0.11 -13.16
N SER A 256 15.87 -0.70 -11.98
CA SER A 256 16.97 -1.16 -11.16
C SER A 256 16.55 -2.29 -10.22
N ALA A 257 17.48 -3.18 -9.93
CA ALA A 257 17.31 -4.29 -9.01
C ALA A 257 18.63 -4.54 -8.28
N SER A 258 18.59 -4.55 -6.95
CA SER A 258 19.81 -4.69 -6.14
C SER A 258 19.55 -5.41 -4.83
N VAL A 259 20.57 -6.10 -4.33
CA VAL A 259 20.60 -6.66 -2.99
C VAL A 259 21.68 -5.95 -2.19
N LYS A 260 21.31 -5.39 -1.03
CA LYS A 260 22.21 -4.59 -0.19
C LYS A 260 21.95 -4.82 1.29
N PRO A 261 22.95 -4.70 2.17
CA PRO A 261 22.72 -4.80 3.59
C PRO A 261 21.91 -3.62 4.12
N VAL A 262 21.11 -3.84 5.16
CA VAL A 262 20.35 -2.77 5.84
C VAL A 262 21.31 -1.81 6.56
N ARG A 263 22.41 -2.33 7.13
CA ARG A 263 23.44 -1.54 7.81
C ARG A 263 24.75 -1.59 7.00
N PRO A 264 25.51 -0.48 6.92
CA PRO A 264 26.78 -0.46 6.17
C PRO A 264 27.85 -1.39 6.76
N GLN A 265 27.91 -1.47 8.08
CA GLN A 265 28.81 -2.38 8.79
C GLN A 265 28.14 -3.75 8.91
N LEU A 266 28.63 -4.69 8.10
CA LEU A 266 28.24 -6.09 8.19
C LEU A 266 28.89 -6.70 9.43
N SER A 267 28.08 -7.32 10.29
CA SER A 267 28.56 -8.38 11.16
C SER A 267 28.60 -9.67 10.34
N ASP A 268 29.47 -10.62 10.67
CA ASP A 268 29.35 -11.97 10.09
C ASP A 268 28.23 -12.78 10.79
N ASP A 269 27.16 -12.08 11.20
CA ASP A 269 26.03 -12.63 11.93
C ASP A 269 24.95 -13.10 10.94
N GLN A 270 24.43 -14.30 11.17
CA GLN A 270 23.32 -14.87 10.41
C GLN A 270 22.04 -14.02 10.47
N TYR A 271 21.89 -13.20 11.52
CA TYR A 271 20.73 -12.31 11.68
C TYR A 271 20.89 -10.95 10.98
N ASP A 272 22.01 -10.71 10.29
CA ASP A 272 22.20 -9.49 9.50
C ASP A 272 21.09 -9.35 8.46
N LEU A 273 20.44 -8.19 8.45
CA LEU A 273 19.34 -7.93 7.53
C LEU A 273 19.84 -7.35 6.22
N PHE A 274 19.26 -7.84 5.13
CA PHE A 274 19.46 -7.39 3.76
C PHE A 274 18.13 -6.91 3.16
N ILE A 275 18.26 -6.12 2.10
CA ILE A 275 17.18 -5.55 1.32
C ILE A 275 17.38 -5.98 -0.13
N PHE A 276 16.37 -6.63 -0.71
CA PHE A 276 16.18 -6.64 -2.15
C PHE A 276 15.35 -5.42 -2.53
N GLU A 277 15.98 -4.44 -3.17
CA GLU A 277 15.35 -3.21 -3.64
C GLU A 277 15.16 -3.28 -5.15
N ILE A 278 13.94 -3.04 -5.61
CA ILE A 278 13.57 -3.09 -7.02
C ILE A 278 12.75 -1.87 -7.40
N LYS A 279 13.13 -1.21 -8.49
CA LYS A 279 12.43 -0.07 -9.08
C LYS A 279 11.98 -0.42 -10.49
N GLY A 280 10.72 -0.16 -10.81
CA GLY A 280 10.15 -0.43 -12.13
C GLY A 280 9.01 0.52 -12.47
N LEU A 281 8.63 0.57 -13.75
CA LEU A 281 7.52 1.42 -14.23
C LEU A 281 6.17 0.91 -13.68
N GLY A 282 6.02 -0.41 -13.60
CA GLY A 282 4.88 -1.09 -13.01
C GLY A 282 5.17 -2.57 -12.78
N PHE A 283 4.35 -3.22 -11.95
CA PHE A 283 4.54 -4.63 -11.58
C PHE A 283 3.26 -5.43 -11.83
N LEU A 284 3.41 -6.70 -12.21
CA LEU A 284 2.35 -7.67 -12.34
C LEU A 284 1.97 -8.27 -10.97
N TYR A 285 0.82 -8.95 -10.94
CA TYR A 285 0.34 -9.59 -9.73
C TYR A 285 1.35 -10.61 -9.18
N HIS A 286 1.75 -10.46 -7.92
CA HIS A 286 2.79 -11.22 -7.23
C HIS A 286 4.19 -11.21 -7.87
N GLN A 287 4.50 -10.28 -8.78
CA GLN A 287 5.77 -10.31 -9.51
C GLN A 287 6.99 -10.24 -8.58
N VAL A 288 7.05 -9.23 -7.71
CA VAL A 288 8.20 -9.00 -6.81
C VAL A 288 8.43 -10.19 -5.87
N ARG A 289 7.35 -10.84 -5.41
CA ARG A 289 7.43 -12.02 -4.52
C ARG A 289 7.90 -13.28 -5.25
N CYS A 290 7.52 -13.45 -6.53
CA CYS A 290 8.06 -14.50 -7.38
C CYS A 290 9.55 -14.27 -7.64
N MET A 291 9.95 -13.03 -7.96
CA MET A 291 11.36 -12.68 -8.17
C MET A 291 12.20 -12.95 -6.92
N MET A 292 11.73 -12.51 -5.75
CA MET A 292 12.40 -12.80 -4.49
C MET A 292 12.48 -14.31 -4.22
N ALA A 293 11.46 -15.11 -4.57
CA ALA A 293 11.51 -16.56 -4.38
C ALA A 293 12.67 -17.21 -5.14
N LEU A 294 12.93 -16.78 -6.37
CA LEU A 294 14.07 -17.26 -7.15
C LEU A 294 15.40 -16.81 -6.53
N LEU A 295 15.49 -15.56 -6.08
CA LEU A 295 16.68 -15.10 -5.36
C LEU A 295 16.94 -15.93 -4.11
N LEU A 296 15.91 -16.34 -3.36
CA LEU A 296 16.07 -17.22 -2.20
C LEU A 296 16.59 -18.62 -2.60
N LEU A 297 16.12 -19.18 -3.72
CA LEU A 297 16.63 -20.47 -4.24
C LEU A 297 18.10 -20.36 -4.68
N ILE A 298 18.45 -19.26 -5.34
CA ILE A 298 19.83 -18.98 -5.78
C ILE A 298 20.75 -18.75 -4.57
N GLY A 299 20.30 -17.97 -3.59
CA GLY A 299 21.04 -17.76 -2.34
C GLY A 299 21.25 -19.06 -1.56
N GLN A 300 20.32 -20.02 -1.66
CA GLN A 300 20.48 -21.36 -1.09
C GLN A 300 21.38 -22.28 -1.94
N LYS A 301 21.91 -21.80 -3.07
CA LYS A 301 22.68 -22.57 -4.06
C LYS A 301 21.91 -23.75 -4.66
N LEU A 302 20.58 -23.66 -4.66
CA LEU A 302 19.70 -24.66 -5.28
C LEU A 302 19.49 -24.39 -6.77
N GLU A 303 19.66 -23.13 -7.19
CA GLU A 303 19.63 -22.70 -8.58
C GLU A 303 20.82 -21.81 -8.88
N ALA A 304 21.25 -21.79 -10.15
CA ALA A 304 22.25 -20.85 -10.64
C ALA A 304 21.61 -19.53 -11.09
N PRO A 305 22.31 -18.37 -11.01
CA PRO A 305 21.77 -17.07 -11.44
C PRO A 305 21.20 -17.05 -12.87
N GLU A 306 21.71 -17.88 -13.77
CA GLU A 306 21.30 -18.01 -15.17
C GLU A 306 19.83 -18.44 -15.33
N ILE A 307 19.23 -19.06 -14.30
CA ILE A 307 17.82 -19.46 -14.32
C ILE A 307 16.88 -18.27 -14.58
N ILE A 308 17.28 -17.06 -14.16
CA ILE A 308 16.51 -15.84 -14.41
C ILE A 308 16.43 -15.57 -15.91
N ASN A 309 17.57 -15.62 -16.61
CA ASN A 309 17.61 -15.40 -18.06
C ASN A 309 16.77 -16.45 -18.80
N GLN A 310 16.86 -17.72 -18.37
CA GLN A 310 16.08 -18.81 -18.97
C GLN A 310 14.57 -18.61 -18.77
N LEU A 311 14.14 -18.14 -17.60
CA LEU A 311 12.72 -17.90 -17.33
C LEU A 311 12.17 -16.62 -17.95
N LEU A 312 13.02 -15.63 -18.24
CA LEU A 312 12.67 -14.44 -19.02
C LEU A 312 12.60 -14.73 -20.52
N ASP A 313 13.33 -15.74 -21.00
CA ASP A 313 13.21 -16.26 -22.37
C ASP A 313 11.96 -17.15 -22.52
N VAL A 314 10.84 -16.49 -22.82
CA VAL A 314 9.55 -17.16 -23.04
C VAL A 314 9.49 -17.96 -24.36
N GLN A 315 10.45 -17.80 -25.28
CA GLN A 315 10.49 -18.60 -26.51
C GLN A 315 11.01 -20.01 -26.20
N SER A 316 12.12 -20.07 -25.45
CA SER A 316 12.66 -21.35 -24.98
C SER A 316 11.84 -21.96 -23.85
N ASN A 317 11.32 -21.12 -22.94
CA ASN A 317 10.57 -21.55 -21.76
C ASN A 317 9.18 -20.90 -21.69
N PRO A 318 8.22 -21.33 -22.54
CA PRO A 318 6.91 -20.66 -22.69
C PRO A 318 5.96 -20.86 -21.50
N ARG A 319 6.29 -21.77 -20.57
CA ARG A 319 5.42 -22.16 -19.48
C ARG A 319 6.10 -22.00 -18.12
N LYS A 320 5.37 -21.38 -17.20
CA LYS A 320 5.82 -21.14 -15.82
C LYS A 320 6.04 -22.46 -15.07
N PRO A 321 7.25 -22.76 -14.56
CA PRO A 321 7.46 -23.90 -13.68
C PRO A 321 6.76 -23.68 -12.32
N GLN A 322 6.39 -24.78 -11.65
CA GLN A 322 5.78 -24.70 -10.33
C GLN A 322 6.81 -24.34 -9.24
N TYR A 323 6.60 -23.22 -8.57
CA TYR A 323 7.34 -22.81 -7.37
C TYR A 323 6.49 -21.94 -6.45
N SER A 324 6.82 -21.97 -5.16
CA SER A 324 6.19 -21.13 -4.14
C SER A 324 6.76 -19.72 -4.15
N MET A 325 5.92 -18.74 -3.86
CA MET A 325 6.33 -17.33 -3.77
C MET A 325 6.99 -17.04 -2.42
N ALA A 326 7.78 -15.98 -2.35
CA ALA A 326 8.30 -15.48 -1.09
C ALA A 326 7.15 -14.96 -0.21
N VAL A 327 7.26 -15.05 1.12
CA VAL A 327 6.24 -14.57 2.06
C VAL A 327 5.97 -13.07 1.89
N ASP A 328 4.79 -12.60 2.27
CA ASP A 328 4.25 -11.27 1.99
C ASP A 328 4.73 -10.16 2.93
N TYR A 329 4.75 -10.42 4.24
CA TYR A 329 4.99 -9.41 5.28
C TYR A 329 6.30 -8.62 5.20
N PRO A 330 7.41 -9.12 4.59
CA PRO A 330 8.65 -8.35 4.45
C PRO A 330 8.67 -7.43 3.23
N LEU A 331 7.66 -7.51 2.36
CA LEU A 331 7.55 -6.65 1.19
C LEU A 331 6.93 -5.30 1.58
N VAL A 332 7.55 -4.23 1.10
CA VAL A 332 7.12 -2.85 1.33
C VAL A 332 7.08 -2.10 0.01
N LEU A 333 5.93 -1.48 -0.33
CA LEU A 333 5.89 -0.42 -1.34
C LEU A 333 6.57 0.81 -0.74
N TYR A 334 7.82 1.04 -1.12
CA TYR A 334 8.68 2.00 -0.47
C TYR A 334 8.53 3.41 -1.02
N ASP A 335 8.43 3.54 -2.35
CA ASP A 335 8.32 4.85 -3.02
C ASP A 335 7.44 4.79 -4.28
N CYS A 336 6.74 5.88 -4.55
CA CYS A 336 5.99 6.12 -5.79
C CYS A 336 6.41 7.47 -6.36
N HIS A 337 7.03 7.47 -7.53
CA HIS A 337 7.57 8.67 -8.14
C HIS A 337 6.56 9.34 -9.08
N PHE A 338 6.42 10.66 -8.93
CA PHE A 338 5.60 11.53 -9.75
C PHE A 338 6.38 12.79 -10.07
N GLU A 339 6.23 13.30 -11.29
CA GLU A 339 6.76 14.61 -11.67
C GLU A 339 5.83 15.74 -11.21
N GLY A 340 6.42 16.87 -10.81
CA GLY A 340 5.67 18.10 -10.52
C GLY A 340 4.86 18.12 -9.22
N LEU A 341 4.90 17.07 -8.39
CA LEU A 341 4.22 17.07 -7.08
C LEU A 341 5.03 17.79 -6.01
N SER A 342 4.38 18.72 -5.30
CA SER A 342 4.94 19.45 -4.16
C SER A 342 4.19 19.06 -2.88
N TRP A 343 4.80 18.19 -2.08
CA TRP A 343 4.19 17.67 -0.86
C TRP A 343 4.13 18.71 0.25
N THR A 344 2.93 18.93 0.78
CA THR A 344 2.65 19.79 1.94
C THR A 344 2.65 18.94 3.20
N GLN A 345 3.61 19.21 4.08
CA GLN A 345 3.79 18.49 5.34
C GLN A 345 3.25 19.29 6.53
N GLU A 346 2.58 18.60 7.45
CA GLU A 346 2.18 19.14 8.75
C GLU A 346 3.21 18.68 9.81
N ALA A 347 4.12 19.57 10.23
CA ALA A 347 5.30 19.19 11.04
C ALA A 347 4.96 18.52 12.39
N GLU A 348 3.88 18.97 13.05
CA GLU A 348 3.37 18.33 14.28
C GLU A 348 2.98 16.86 14.02
N GLU A 349 2.28 16.61 12.91
CA GLU A 349 1.84 15.26 12.54
C GLU A 349 3.03 14.37 12.17
N GLY A 350 4.03 14.92 11.46
CA GLY A 350 5.28 14.21 11.18
C GLY A 350 5.98 13.72 12.47
N THR A 351 5.99 14.57 13.50
CA THR A 351 6.56 14.22 14.82
C THR A 351 5.76 13.12 15.51
N HIS A 352 4.43 13.19 15.48
CA HIS A 352 3.56 12.15 16.04
C HIS A 352 3.72 10.79 15.33
N ILE A 353 3.82 10.81 13.99
CA ILE A 353 4.03 9.60 13.18
C ILE A 353 5.38 8.98 13.53
N LEU A 354 6.45 9.79 13.61
CA LEU A 354 7.77 9.33 13.98
C LEU A 354 7.77 8.68 15.37
N ALA A 355 7.17 9.33 16.37
CA ALA A 355 7.07 8.79 17.72
C ALA A 355 6.32 7.44 17.76
N ALA A 356 5.21 7.30 17.02
CA ALA A 356 4.48 6.05 16.92
C ALA A 356 5.32 4.93 16.28
N LEU A 357 6.06 5.23 15.21
CA LEU A 357 6.95 4.26 14.56
C LEU A 357 8.12 3.87 15.47
N GLN A 358 8.69 4.81 16.22
CA GLN A 358 9.74 4.54 17.22
C GLN A 358 9.22 3.65 18.36
N GLN A 359 7.98 3.84 18.80
CA GLN A 359 7.33 2.98 19.78
C GLN A 359 7.17 1.54 19.24
N HIS A 360 6.65 1.39 18.02
CA HIS A 360 6.52 0.08 17.37
C HIS A 360 7.88 -0.60 17.16
N TRP A 361 8.88 0.16 16.74
CA TRP A 361 10.25 -0.32 16.59
C TRP A 361 10.79 -0.83 17.94
N THR A 362 10.70 -0.03 19.00
CA THR A 362 11.17 -0.39 20.34
C THR A 362 10.54 -1.69 20.83
N GLN A 363 9.21 -1.82 20.72
CA GLN A 363 8.49 -3.04 21.09
C GLN A 363 8.95 -4.26 20.28
N SER A 364 9.13 -4.08 18.97
CA SER A 364 9.56 -5.15 18.07
C SER A 364 10.99 -5.58 18.40
N THR A 365 11.90 -4.63 18.60
CA THR A 365 13.29 -4.89 18.97
C THR A 365 13.38 -5.63 20.31
N ILE A 366 12.63 -5.22 21.34
CA ILE A 366 12.61 -5.93 22.62
C ILE A 366 12.13 -7.38 22.43
N ARG A 367 11.01 -7.58 21.71
CA ARG A 367 10.48 -8.93 21.42
C ARG A 367 11.50 -9.79 20.67
N THR A 368 12.18 -9.22 19.67
CA THR A 368 13.25 -9.90 18.93
C THR A 368 14.38 -10.33 19.86
N HIS A 369 14.85 -9.46 20.76
CA HIS A 369 15.95 -9.80 21.69
C HIS A 369 15.54 -10.84 22.73
N VAL A 370 14.29 -10.80 23.22
CA VAL A 370 13.76 -11.84 24.12
C VAL A 370 13.77 -13.20 23.42
N ILE A 371 13.26 -13.27 22.19
CA ILE A 371 13.26 -14.51 21.39
C ILE A 371 14.69 -14.97 21.11
N HIS A 372 15.58 -14.05 20.74
CA HIS A 372 16.98 -14.36 20.48
C HIS A 372 17.69 -14.93 21.71
N GLY A 373 17.47 -14.34 22.90
CA GLY A 373 18.01 -14.87 24.16
C GLY A 373 17.48 -16.27 24.48
N MET A 374 16.20 -16.56 24.16
CA MET A 374 15.64 -17.92 24.28
C MET A 374 16.32 -18.91 23.33
N ILE A 375 16.56 -18.51 22.07
CA ILE A 375 17.28 -19.33 21.07
C ILE A 375 18.69 -19.66 21.60
N GLN A 376 19.46 -18.65 22.00
CA GLN A 376 20.82 -18.84 22.53
C GLN A 376 20.83 -19.73 23.77
N GLY A 377 19.85 -19.58 24.67
CA GLY A 377 19.70 -20.42 25.85
C GLY A 377 19.41 -21.88 25.53
N LEU A 378 18.71 -22.17 24.43
CA LEU A 378 18.44 -23.53 23.95
C LEU A 378 19.65 -24.11 23.21
N GLU A 379 20.34 -23.33 22.38
CA GLU A 379 21.56 -23.74 21.69
C GLU A 379 22.67 -24.10 22.69
N ALA A 380 22.85 -23.30 23.75
CA ALA A 380 23.79 -23.59 24.84
C ALA A 380 23.46 -24.90 25.59
N ARG A 381 22.21 -25.37 25.53
CA ARG A 381 21.76 -26.65 26.11
C ARG A 381 21.86 -27.83 25.14
N GLY A 382 22.51 -27.64 23.98
CA GLY A 382 22.66 -28.66 22.94
C GLY A 382 21.51 -28.69 21.93
N GLY A 383 20.65 -27.68 21.89
CA GLY A 383 19.69 -27.50 20.81
C GLY A 383 20.41 -27.25 19.48
N LEU A 384 20.03 -27.99 18.43
CA LEU A 384 20.59 -27.79 17.09
C LEU A 384 19.85 -26.67 16.36
N SER A 385 20.60 -25.71 15.83
CA SER A 385 20.03 -24.60 15.08
C SER A 385 19.59 -25.01 13.68
N SER A 386 18.33 -24.70 13.40
CA SER A 386 17.66 -24.70 12.10
C SER A 386 18.20 -23.69 11.08
N ASN A 387 19.17 -23.97 10.19
CA ASN A 387 19.55 -23.07 9.07
C ASN A 387 18.45 -22.98 7.99
N HIS A 388 17.22 -22.67 8.38
CA HIS A 388 16.04 -22.70 7.54
C HIS A 388 15.67 -21.29 7.07
N CYS A 389 15.64 -21.08 5.75
CA CYS A 389 15.08 -19.87 5.15
C CYS A 389 13.54 -19.85 5.23
N LEU A 390 12.98 -19.27 6.30
CA LEU A 390 11.53 -19.24 6.59
C LEU A 390 10.72 -18.28 5.70
N LEU A 391 11.27 -17.82 4.58
CA LEU A 391 10.69 -16.77 3.75
C LEU A 391 10.03 -17.26 2.45
N VAL A 392 9.77 -18.56 2.32
CA VAL A 392 9.03 -19.15 1.18
C VAL A 392 7.72 -19.76 1.68
N GLU A 393 6.62 -19.51 0.98
CA GLU A 393 5.31 -20.05 1.35
C GLU A 393 5.20 -21.57 1.13
N GLY A 394 4.44 -22.24 1.99
CA GLY A 394 4.05 -23.65 1.82
C GLY A 394 5.06 -24.68 2.31
N SER A 395 4.77 -25.96 2.02
CA SER A 395 5.58 -27.10 2.46
C SER A 395 6.82 -27.28 1.58
N ARG A 396 8.00 -27.40 2.20
CA ARG A 396 9.25 -27.68 1.48
C ARG A 396 9.26 -29.12 0.96
N GLN A 397 9.79 -29.29 -0.25
CA GLN A 397 10.12 -30.62 -0.76
C GLN A 397 11.39 -31.13 -0.06
N LYS A 398 11.37 -32.40 0.38
CA LYS A 398 12.52 -33.03 1.06
C LYS A 398 13.76 -33.13 0.16
N ASN A 399 13.52 -33.38 -1.13
CA ASN A 399 14.55 -33.41 -2.16
C ASN A 399 14.28 -32.26 -3.13
N TYR A 400 15.29 -31.42 -3.34
CA TYR A 400 15.17 -30.31 -4.29
C TYR A 400 15.13 -30.83 -5.72
N ARG A 401 14.16 -30.34 -6.51
CA ARG A 401 14.12 -30.55 -7.97
C ARG A 401 14.38 -29.22 -8.67
N PRO A 402 15.34 -29.16 -9.62
CA PRO A 402 15.60 -27.95 -10.42
C PRO A 402 14.34 -27.40 -11.08
N LEU A 403 14.22 -26.07 -11.17
CA LEU A 403 13.00 -25.38 -11.61
C LEU A 403 12.55 -25.84 -13.01
N LEU A 404 13.46 -25.95 -13.97
CA LEU A 404 13.13 -26.33 -15.35
C LEU A 404 12.69 -27.79 -15.50
N GLU A 405 12.97 -28.64 -14.51
CA GLU A 405 12.52 -30.03 -14.51
C GLU A 405 11.12 -30.19 -13.91
N ARG A 406 10.57 -29.16 -13.24
CA ARG A 406 9.29 -29.27 -12.53
C ARG A 406 8.11 -29.28 -13.51
N PRO A 407 6.94 -29.80 -13.06
CA PRO A 407 5.70 -29.60 -13.80
C PRO A 407 5.45 -28.11 -14.00
N CYS A 408 5.05 -27.73 -15.22
CA CYS A 408 4.71 -26.36 -15.55
C CYS A 408 3.20 -26.10 -15.43
N CYS A 409 2.83 -24.87 -15.12
CA CYS A 409 1.47 -24.38 -15.23
C CYS A 409 0.95 -24.45 -16.68
N GLU A 410 -0.36 -24.32 -16.87
CA GLU A 410 -0.96 -24.09 -18.20
C GLU A 410 -0.31 -22.89 -18.90
N SER A 411 -0.22 -22.95 -20.23
CA SER A 411 0.33 -21.86 -21.04
C SER A 411 -0.58 -20.63 -21.01
N LEU A 412 -0.05 -19.48 -21.45
CA LEU A 412 -0.83 -18.25 -21.53
C LEU A 412 -2.00 -18.41 -22.51
N GLU A 413 -1.75 -19.00 -23.68
CA GLU A 413 -2.72 -19.20 -24.76
C GLU A 413 -3.87 -20.09 -24.28
N SER A 414 -3.55 -21.19 -23.59
CA SER A 414 -4.55 -22.09 -23.00
C SER A 414 -5.42 -21.37 -21.96
N ARG A 415 -4.84 -20.49 -21.13
CA ARG A 415 -5.59 -19.68 -20.16
C ARG A 415 -6.49 -18.66 -20.85
N ILE A 416 -6.01 -18.00 -21.90
CA ILE A 416 -6.80 -17.05 -22.68
C ILE A 416 -8.01 -17.77 -23.28
N GLU A 417 -7.80 -18.91 -23.94
CA GLU A 417 -8.89 -19.72 -24.49
C GLU A 417 -9.90 -20.15 -23.43
N HIS A 418 -9.44 -20.56 -22.24
CA HIS A 418 -10.33 -20.90 -21.13
C HIS A 418 -11.26 -19.74 -20.75
N PHE A 419 -10.74 -18.52 -20.63
CA PHE A 419 -11.52 -17.35 -20.24
C PHE A 419 -12.37 -16.77 -21.39
N VAL A 420 -11.95 -16.95 -22.65
CA VAL A 420 -12.79 -16.68 -23.83
C VAL A 420 -13.99 -17.63 -23.85
N LYS A 421 -13.77 -18.94 -23.66
CA LYS A 421 -14.85 -19.95 -23.58
C LYS A 421 -15.85 -19.66 -22.46
N ARG A 422 -15.39 -19.08 -21.34
CA ARG A 422 -16.24 -18.63 -20.24
C ARG A 422 -16.89 -17.25 -20.44
N GLY A 423 -16.71 -16.63 -21.61
CA GLY A 423 -17.30 -15.33 -21.95
C GLY A 423 -16.78 -14.15 -21.12
N ARG A 424 -15.64 -14.29 -20.45
CA ARG A 424 -14.97 -13.24 -19.65
C ARG A 424 -14.01 -12.38 -20.48
N LEU A 425 -13.56 -12.90 -21.61
CA LEU A 425 -12.76 -12.20 -22.62
C LEU A 425 -13.50 -12.22 -23.95
N GLU A 426 -13.36 -11.14 -24.72
CA GLU A 426 -13.89 -11.03 -26.09
C GLU A 426 -12.77 -11.26 -27.11
N ARG A 427 -13.12 -11.82 -28.26
CA ARG A 427 -12.26 -11.90 -29.45
C ARG A 427 -12.62 -10.72 -30.35
N GLU A 428 -11.68 -9.83 -30.61
CA GLU A 428 -11.76 -8.90 -31.73
C GLU A 428 -10.92 -9.51 -32.86
N GLU A 429 -11.58 -9.88 -33.97
CA GLU A 429 -10.89 -10.21 -35.21
C GLU A 429 -10.42 -8.90 -35.84
N GLY A 430 -9.11 -8.72 -36.00
CA GLY A 430 -8.57 -7.54 -36.67
C GLY A 430 -9.05 -7.49 -38.12
N GLU A 431 -9.51 -6.33 -38.59
CA GLU A 431 -10.10 -6.12 -39.92
C GLU A 431 -9.17 -6.45 -41.11
N ASN A 432 -7.94 -6.93 -40.91
CA ASN A 432 -6.99 -7.26 -41.97
C ASN A 432 -6.16 -8.53 -41.69
N GLY A 433 -6.76 -9.59 -41.14
CA GLY A 433 -6.09 -10.90 -41.02
C GLY A 433 -4.80 -10.93 -40.16
N GLY A 434 -4.59 -9.90 -39.35
CA GLY A 434 -3.53 -9.82 -38.33
C GLY A 434 -4.00 -10.25 -36.94
N GLU A 435 -3.05 -10.40 -36.01
CA GLU A 435 -3.18 -10.96 -34.65
C GLU A 435 -4.55 -10.76 -33.99
N THR A 436 -5.16 -11.85 -33.53
CA THR A 436 -6.42 -11.83 -32.77
C THR A 436 -6.21 -11.07 -31.46
N LEU A 437 -6.81 -9.88 -31.36
CA LEU A 437 -6.74 -9.06 -30.15
C LEU A 437 -7.82 -9.55 -29.18
N HIS A 438 -7.39 -9.92 -27.97
CA HIS A 438 -8.30 -10.26 -26.90
C HIS A 438 -8.44 -9.06 -25.96
N ARG A 439 -9.67 -8.77 -25.52
CA ARG A 439 -9.93 -7.68 -24.57
C ARG A 439 -10.76 -8.17 -23.39
N GLY A 440 -10.44 -7.69 -22.19
CA GLY A 440 -11.30 -7.87 -21.02
C GLY A 440 -12.60 -7.09 -21.19
N LYS A 441 -13.73 -7.70 -20.84
CA LYS A 441 -15.03 -7.02 -20.86
C LYS A 441 -15.00 -5.76 -19.99
N ARG A 442 -15.37 -4.61 -20.56
CA ARG A 442 -15.61 -3.38 -19.79
C ARG A 442 -16.77 -3.63 -18.82
N SER A 443 -16.57 -3.31 -17.55
CA SER A 443 -17.67 -3.29 -16.56
C SER A 443 -18.75 -2.32 -17.03
N LYS A 444 -20.04 -2.67 -16.86
CA LYS A 444 -21.21 -1.86 -17.25
C LYS A 444 -21.33 -0.49 -16.53
N HIS A 445 -20.29 -0.04 -15.83
CA HIS A 445 -20.26 1.21 -15.05
C HIS A 445 -19.17 2.21 -15.50
N SER A 446 -18.56 2.04 -16.67
CA SER A 446 -17.75 3.09 -17.28
C SER A 446 -18.54 3.79 -18.40
N HIS A 447 -19.08 4.98 -18.12
CA HIS A 447 -19.61 5.87 -19.15
C HIS A 447 -18.45 6.36 -20.04
N ASN A 448 -18.63 6.27 -21.36
CA ASN A 448 -17.76 6.94 -22.34
C ASN A 448 -17.97 8.46 -22.27
N PRO A 449 -16.93 9.28 -22.44
CA PRO A 449 -17.14 10.69 -22.80
C PRO A 449 -17.75 10.78 -24.22
N PRO A 450 -18.58 11.80 -24.52
CA PRO A 450 -19.18 11.96 -25.84
C PRO A 450 -18.10 12.21 -26.89
N GLY A 451 -18.18 11.46 -27.99
CA GLY A 451 -17.25 11.54 -29.11
C GLY A 451 -17.34 12.88 -29.84
N LEU A 452 -16.18 13.43 -30.18
CA LEU A 452 -16.04 14.52 -31.13
C LEU A 452 -16.46 14.03 -32.52
N PRO A 453 -17.22 14.81 -33.31
CA PRO A 453 -17.62 14.42 -34.64
C PRO A 453 -16.44 14.48 -35.63
N VAL A 454 -16.30 13.41 -36.40
CA VAL A 454 -15.37 13.26 -37.52
C VAL A 454 -15.78 14.21 -38.65
N LEU A 455 -14.88 15.09 -39.07
CA LEU A 455 -15.04 15.92 -40.27
C LEU A 455 -14.76 15.08 -41.52
N SER A 456 -15.78 14.98 -42.36
CA SER A 456 -15.74 14.35 -43.68
C SER A 456 -15.02 15.21 -44.72
N GLU A 457 -14.34 14.52 -45.62
CA GLU A 457 -13.56 14.99 -46.78
C GLU A 457 -14.26 16.02 -47.69
N MET A 458 -13.46 16.91 -48.30
CA MET A 458 -13.76 17.63 -49.54
C MET A 458 -12.47 17.77 -50.39
N PRO A 459 -12.58 17.86 -51.74
CA PRO A 459 -11.61 17.31 -52.71
C PRO A 459 -10.62 18.36 -53.28
N PRO A 460 -9.68 18.00 -54.18
CA PRO A 460 -8.51 18.83 -54.48
C PRO A 460 -8.74 19.78 -55.66
N SER A 461 -8.09 20.95 -55.61
CA SER A 461 -7.94 21.85 -56.76
C SER A 461 -6.48 22.27 -56.94
N LYS A 462 -5.94 22.01 -58.14
CA LYS A 462 -4.65 22.47 -58.64
C LYS A 462 -4.73 23.91 -59.16
N GLN A 463 -3.54 24.49 -59.32
CA GLN A 463 -3.11 25.68 -60.10
C GLN A 463 -2.96 26.97 -59.27
N SER A 464 -1.94 27.82 -59.43
CA SER A 464 -0.62 27.79 -60.09
C SER A 464 0.01 29.20 -59.92
N ILE A 465 1.33 29.31 -60.10
CA ILE A 465 2.09 30.48 -60.64
C ILE A 465 2.65 31.56 -59.67
N ASP A 466 3.99 31.67 -59.75
CA ASP A 466 4.91 32.84 -59.66
C ASP A 466 4.98 33.70 -58.39
N GLN A 467 6.07 34.37 -58.03
CA GLN A 467 7.53 34.41 -58.30
C GLN A 467 8.06 35.53 -57.37
N GLN A 468 9.37 35.57 -57.12
CA GLN A 468 10.14 36.66 -56.48
C GLN A 468 9.94 36.82 -54.97
N ALA A 469 10.91 37.27 -54.18
CA ALA A 469 12.37 37.39 -54.25
C ALA A 469 12.79 37.83 -52.83
N GLU A 470 14.02 37.50 -52.44
CA GLU A 470 15.01 38.37 -51.78
C GLU A 470 15.84 37.63 -50.73
N ASP A 471 17.13 37.54 -51.09
CA ASP A 471 18.30 37.40 -50.23
C ASP A 471 18.29 38.40 -49.07
N VAL A 472 19.03 38.09 -47.99
CA VAL A 472 20.10 38.94 -47.42
C VAL A 472 20.77 38.22 -46.23
N LEU A 473 21.97 37.72 -46.55
CA LEU A 473 23.26 37.82 -45.84
C LEU A 473 23.51 37.26 -44.43
N THR A 474 24.45 36.32 -44.43
CA THR A 474 25.47 36.06 -43.40
C THR A 474 26.53 37.17 -43.32
N GLY A 475 26.88 37.57 -42.10
CA GLY A 475 28.26 37.70 -41.57
C GLY A 475 29.19 38.79 -42.10
N GLU A 476 29.42 39.81 -41.28
CA GLU A 476 30.73 40.23 -40.72
C GLU A 476 30.52 41.06 -39.45
#